data_AF-A0A4W5LZN2-F1
#
_entry.id   AF-A0A4W5LZN2-F1
#
_cell.length_a   1.000
_cell.length_b   1.000
_cell.length_c   1.000
_cell.angle_alpha   90.00
_cell.angle_beta   90.00
_cell.angle_gamma   90.00
#
_symmetry.space_group_name_H-M   'P 1'
#
loop_
_entity.id
_entity.type
_entity.pdbx_description
1 polymer ?
#
loop_
_entity_poly.entity_id
_entity_poly.type
_entity_poly.pdbx_seq_one_letter_code
_entity_poly.pdbx_strand_id
1 'polypeptide(L)'
;FLLKQSGSSVKLLIGYFSLEQPLVSGEADSKAVTTSLTTKWASTPLLLEASEFLAEESQEKFWDFVEANQNIKGEHDDQAYYDLIVKRASALLSTVQLNMLKFALSLRAYSATVHSFQQIASNEPPPSGCSAFFNVHGEKSCDTEKLAALMETPYLFKSDHRFPGSNPDIPVVILYAEIGSSEFTMFHQLMLSKANKGLATYVLRHYLASPSSLRVYLSGYGVELAIKNQEYKAKDDTQVQGAEVNATLMGENDPVDEVQGFLFGKLKTLYPELKEQLKELRKHLVESTNEMAPLKVWQMQDLSFQTAARILAAPSSDALNVMRDLSQNFPTKSSIALLPCLTLLPINIFSLSSSLRELWDCSLETLLSSSMDYT
;
A
#
# COMPACT_ATOMS: atom_id res chain seq x y z
N PHE A 1 -27.00 7.66 -46.01
CA PHE A 1 -28.22 7.32 -46.77
C PHE A 1 -28.47 8.37 -47.84
N LEU A 2 -29.02 7.93 -48.98
CA LEU A 2 -29.29 8.70 -50.21
C LEU A 2 -30.30 9.85 -50.04
N LEU A 3 -30.05 10.89 -50.84
CA LEU A 3 -30.83 12.06 -51.30
C LEU A 3 -32.35 12.17 -51.00
N LYS A 4 -32.77 13.38 -50.58
CA LYS A 4 -33.87 14.15 -51.25
C LYS A 4 -33.82 15.66 -50.91
N GLN A 5 -33.95 16.49 -51.94
CA GLN A 5 -34.01 17.97 -51.92
C GLN A 5 -35.41 18.48 -51.51
N SER A 6 -35.49 19.57 -50.74
CA SER A 6 -36.36 20.76 -50.98
C SER A 6 -36.43 21.67 -49.73
N GLY A 7 -36.25 22.98 -49.91
CA GLY A 7 -36.83 24.00 -49.04
C GLY A 7 -35.86 24.83 -48.18
N SER A 8 -35.68 26.10 -48.57
CA SER A 8 -35.02 27.19 -47.86
C SER A 8 -35.10 27.18 -46.32
N SER A 9 -33.95 27.07 -45.68
CA SER A 9 -33.49 27.97 -44.61
C SER A 9 -32.07 27.57 -44.19
N VAL A 10 -31.10 28.41 -44.53
CA VAL A 10 -29.73 28.30 -44.04
C VAL A 10 -29.75 28.63 -42.54
N LYS A 11 -29.64 27.60 -41.69
CA LYS A 11 -29.22 27.74 -40.29
C LYS A 11 -27.83 27.12 -40.15
N LEU A 12 -26.87 27.99 -39.90
CA LEU A 12 -25.49 27.68 -39.59
C LEU A 12 -25.44 26.93 -38.24
N LEU A 13 -25.21 25.62 -38.28
CA LEU A 13 -24.85 24.83 -37.09
C LEU A 13 -23.36 24.52 -37.20
N ILE A 14 -22.57 25.26 -36.43
CA ILE A 14 -21.15 24.98 -36.20
C ILE A 14 -21.10 23.75 -35.29
N GLY A 15 -20.99 22.57 -35.88
CA GLY A 15 -20.68 21.34 -35.17
C GLY A 15 -19.17 21.27 -34.98
N TYR A 16 -18.70 21.50 -33.75
CA TYR A 16 -17.36 21.11 -33.33
C TYR A 16 -17.24 19.58 -33.41
N PHE A 17 -16.65 19.07 -34.49
CA PHE A 17 -16.14 17.70 -34.50
C PHE A 17 -14.81 17.69 -33.75
N SER A 18 -14.87 17.35 -32.46
CA SER A 18 -13.69 16.89 -31.73
C SER A 18 -13.23 15.59 -32.38
N LEU A 19 -12.13 15.65 -33.13
CA LEU A 19 -11.36 14.48 -33.52
C LEU A 19 -10.67 13.96 -32.24
N GLU A 20 -11.33 13.07 -31.51
CA GLU A 20 -10.65 12.24 -30.52
C GLU A 20 -9.83 11.19 -31.28
N GLN A 21 -8.55 11.49 -31.48
CA GLN A 21 -7.58 10.44 -31.75
C GLN A 21 -7.34 9.67 -30.45
N PRO A 22 -7.48 8.34 -30.42
CA PRO A 22 -7.12 7.56 -29.25
C PRO A 22 -5.61 7.68 -29.08
N LEU A 23 -5.20 8.26 -27.95
CA LEU A 23 -3.83 8.22 -27.48
C LEU A 23 -3.53 6.75 -27.16
N VAL A 24 -2.94 6.03 -28.11
CA VAL A 24 -2.32 4.74 -27.83
C VAL A 24 -1.14 5.05 -26.93
N SER A 25 -1.35 4.95 -25.61
CA SER A 25 -0.26 4.85 -24.66
C SER A 25 0.42 3.52 -24.95
N GLY A 26 1.60 3.55 -25.56
CA GLY A 26 2.49 2.42 -25.53
C GLY A 26 2.77 2.11 -24.06
N GLU A 27 2.19 1.01 -23.55
CA GLU A 27 2.65 0.40 -22.31
C GLU A 27 4.11 0.01 -22.55
N ALA A 28 5.03 0.82 -22.05
CA ALA A 28 6.35 0.34 -21.70
C ALA A 28 6.12 -0.72 -20.63
N ASP A 29 6.14 -2.00 -21.02
CA ASP A 29 5.97 -3.16 -20.14
C ASP A 29 7.08 -3.13 -19.08
N SER A 30 6.81 -2.46 -17.97
CA SER A 30 7.71 -2.39 -16.83
C SER A 30 7.65 -3.76 -16.14
N LYS A 31 8.80 -4.44 -16.04
CA LYS A 31 8.90 -5.73 -15.37
C LYS A 31 8.63 -5.56 -13.88
N ALA A 32 7.37 -5.71 -13.47
CA ALA A 32 6.95 -5.59 -12.08
C ALA A 32 7.04 -6.94 -11.35
N VAL A 33 7.55 -6.92 -10.12
CA VAL A 33 7.48 -8.06 -9.20
C VAL A 33 6.42 -7.73 -8.15
N THR A 34 5.39 -8.57 -8.03
CA THR A 34 4.32 -8.41 -7.05
C THR A 34 4.33 -9.56 -6.05
N THR A 35 4.29 -9.22 -4.77
CA THR A 35 4.21 -10.18 -3.66
C THR A 35 3.04 -9.84 -2.78
N SER A 36 2.35 -10.86 -2.26
CA SER A 36 1.23 -10.70 -1.33
C SER A 36 1.35 -11.69 -0.18
N LEU A 37 1.03 -11.24 1.03
CA LEU A 37 0.98 -12.08 2.23
C LEU A 37 -0.47 -12.23 2.70
N THR A 38 -0.87 -13.47 2.98
CA THR A 38 -2.22 -13.78 3.50
C THR A 38 -2.15 -14.56 4.80
N THR A 39 -3.18 -14.42 5.63
CA THR A 39 -3.35 -15.20 6.86
C THR A 39 -3.68 -16.68 6.60
N LYS A 40 -3.64 -17.49 7.66
CA LYS A 40 -4.17 -18.87 7.63
C LYS A 40 -5.68 -18.96 7.91
N TRP A 41 -6.28 -17.88 8.41
CA TRP A 41 -7.69 -17.81 8.79
C TRP A 41 -8.52 -17.01 7.78
N ALA A 42 -9.84 -17.17 7.87
CA ALA A 42 -10.81 -16.48 7.03
C ALA A 42 -10.83 -14.96 7.25
N SER A 43 -11.26 -14.21 6.25
CA SER A 43 -11.43 -12.76 6.37
C SER A 43 -12.47 -12.42 7.42
N THR A 44 -12.08 -11.57 8.36
CA THR A 44 -12.92 -11.09 9.47
C THR A 44 -13.66 -9.81 9.07
N PRO A 45 -14.91 -9.61 9.50
CA PRO A 45 -15.65 -8.38 9.19
C PRO A 45 -15.03 -7.16 9.87
N LEU A 46 -14.92 -6.06 9.13
CA LEU A 46 -14.36 -4.79 9.64
C LEU A 46 -15.17 -4.22 10.82
N LEU A 47 -16.47 -4.50 10.89
CA LEU A 47 -17.31 -4.08 12.01
C LEU A 47 -16.85 -4.72 13.34
N LEU A 48 -16.49 -6.01 13.31
CA LEU A 48 -16.01 -6.72 14.48
C LEU A 48 -14.58 -6.27 14.85
N GLU A 49 -13.73 -6.04 13.85
CA GLU A 49 -12.39 -5.49 14.09
C GLU A 49 -12.45 -4.08 14.68
N ALA A 50 -13.41 -3.25 14.26
CA ALA A 50 -13.64 -1.93 14.83
C ALA A 50 -14.14 -2.03 16.28
N SER A 51 -15.06 -2.96 16.59
CA SER A 51 -15.50 -3.13 17.98
C SER A 51 -14.35 -3.53 18.90
N GLU A 52 -13.43 -4.39 18.45
CA GLU A 52 -12.24 -4.75 19.24
C GLU A 52 -11.29 -3.57 19.49
N PHE A 53 -11.12 -2.67 18.51
CA PHE A 53 -10.38 -1.42 18.74
C PHE A 53 -11.04 -0.57 19.83
N LEU A 54 -12.37 -0.43 19.79
CA LEU A 54 -13.12 0.32 20.81
C LEU A 54 -13.06 -0.36 22.19
N ALA A 55 -13.00 -1.70 22.25
CA ALA A 55 -12.84 -2.45 23.49
C ALA A 55 -11.48 -2.22 24.16
N GLU A 56 -10.42 -2.05 23.37
CA GLU A 56 -9.09 -1.69 23.87
C GLU A 56 -9.08 -0.28 24.46
N GLU A 57 -9.85 0.65 23.88
CA GLU A 57 -10.02 2.01 24.40
C GLU A 57 -10.82 2.03 25.72
N SER A 58 -12.01 1.41 25.74
CA SER A 58 -12.75 1.13 26.97
C SER A 58 -13.91 0.15 26.73
N GLN A 59 -14.26 -0.63 27.76
CA GLN A 59 -15.45 -1.50 27.70
C GLN A 59 -16.74 -0.71 27.50
N GLU A 60 -16.86 0.51 28.05
CA GLU A 60 -18.02 1.38 27.81
C GLU A 60 -18.16 1.73 26.33
N LYS A 61 -17.07 2.16 25.67
CA LYS A 61 -17.06 2.46 24.23
C LYS A 61 -17.38 1.25 23.36
N PHE A 62 -16.93 0.06 23.75
CA PHE A 62 -17.33 -1.17 23.08
C PHE A 62 -18.84 -1.34 23.09
N TRP A 63 -19.47 -1.24 24.26
CA TRP A 63 -20.91 -1.42 24.39
C TRP A 63 -21.71 -0.32 23.71
N ASP A 64 -21.30 0.95 23.82
CA ASP A 64 -21.92 2.06 23.08
C ASP A 64 -21.85 1.83 21.56
N PHE A 65 -20.73 1.30 21.07
CA PHE A 65 -20.56 0.97 19.66
C PHE A 65 -21.44 -0.21 19.25
N VAL A 66 -21.51 -1.25 20.07
CA VAL A 66 -22.41 -2.40 19.85
C VAL A 66 -23.86 -1.93 19.76
N GLU A 67 -24.30 -1.06 20.67
CA GLU A 67 -25.65 -0.51 20.68
C GLU A 67 -25.96 0.33 19.44
N ALA A 68 -24.99 1.14 18.98
CA ALA A 68 -25.13 1.99 17.80
C ALA A 68 -25.17 1.22 16.47
N ASN A 69 -24.76 -0.05 16.46
CA ASN A 69 -24.62 -0.89 15.27
C ASN A 69 -25.54 -2.12 15.29
N GLN A 70 -26.76 -1.97 15.81
CA GLN A 70 -27.80 -3.00 15.74
C GLN A 70 -28.45 -3.02 14.35
N ASN A 71 -28.59 -4.22 13.76
CA ASN A 71 -29.26 -4.46 12.49
C ASN A 71 -28.79 -3.58 11.31
N ILE A 72 -27.47 -3.43 11.17
CA ILE A 72 -26.83 -2.67 10.08
C ILE A 72 -26.30 -3.56 8.96
N LYS A 73 -26.45 -4.88 9.07
CA LYS A 73 -26.04 -5.84 8.04
C LYS A 73 -27.08 -5.81 6.91
N GLY A 74 -26.70 -5.22 5.78
CA GLY A 74 -27.51 -5.09 4.57
C GLY A 74 -26.65 -5.16 3.31
N GLU A 75 -27.28 -4.99 2.14
CA GLU A 75 -26.55 -4.87 0.86
C GLU A 75 -25.86 -3.51 0.79
N HIS A 76 -24.61 -3.49 1.27
CA HIS A 76 -23.72 -2.36 1.15
C HIS A 76 -22.55 -2.76 0.25
N ASP A 77 -22.09 -1.83 -0.56
CA ASP A 77 -20.76 -1.90 -1.14
C ASP A 77 -19.71 -1.83 -0.03
N ASP A 78 -18.55 -2.47 -0.22
CA ASP A 78 -17.50 -2.59 0.81
C ASP A 78 -17.03 -1.21 1.29
N GLN A 79 -16.90 -0.25 0.38
CA GLN A 79 -16.51 1.12 0.71
C GLN A 79 -17.59 1.84 1.53
N ALA A 80 -18.85 1.72 1.12
CA ALA A 80 -19.98 2.34 1.83
C ALA A 80 -20.14 1.76 3.24
N TYR A 81 -19.90 0.45 3.40
CA TYR A 81 -19.94 -0.20 4.71
C TYR A 81 -18.80 0.24 5.62
N TYR A 82 -17.59 0.37 5.08
CA TYR A 82 -16.46 0.95 5.79
C TYR A 82 -16.75 2.40 6.25
N ASP A 83 -17.27 3.24 5.37
CA ASP A 83 -17.59 4.63 5.70
C ASP A 83 -18.67 4.73 6.78
N LEU A 84 -19.64 3.81 6.77
CA LEU A 84 -20.64 3.69 7.84
C LEU A 84 -20.00 3.32 9.18
N ILE A 85 -19.10 2.33 9.20
CA ILE A 85 -18.38 1.90 10.42
C ILE A 85 -17.58 3.09 11.00
N VAL A 86 -16.80 3.77 10.16
CA VAL A 86 -16.00 4.93 10.56
C VAL A 86 -16.90 6.06 11.08
N LYS A 87 -18.03 6.32 10.42
CA LYS A 87 -18.99 7.33 10.85
C LYS A 87 -19.57 7.00 12.23
N ARG A 88 -19.94 5.75 12.49
CA ARG A 88 -20.46 5.30 13.79
C ARG A 88 -19.40 5.40 14.88
N ALA A 89 -18.17 4.97 14.59
CA ALA A 89 -17.05 5.07 15.53
C ALA A 89 -16.68 6.54 15.83
N SER A 90 -16.84 7.46 14.87
CA SER A 90 -16.53 8.89 15.07
C SER A 90 -17.38 9.58 16.14
N ALA A 91 -18.55 9.03 16.47
CA ALA A 91 -19.38 9.54 17.56
C ALA A 91 -18.81 9.20 18.95
N LEU A 92 -17.93 8.20 19.04
CA LEU A 92 -17.39 7.64 20.29
C LEU A 92 -15.87 7.90 20.45
N LEU A 93 -15.21 8.37 19.39
CA LEU A 93 -13.76 8.54 19.32
C LEU A 93 -13.39 9.99 19.02
N SER A 94 -12.27 10.44 19.59
CA SER A 94 -11.63 11.69 19.17
C SER A 94 -11.07 11.58 17.74
N THR A 95 -10.78 12.71 17.11
CA THR A 95 -10.17 12.75 15.76
C THR A 95 -8.87 11.93 15.68
N VAL A 96 -8.04 11.95 16.74
CA VAL A 96 -6.79 11.20 16.78
C VAL A 96 -7.05 9.69 16.85
N GLN A 97 -7.94 9.26 17.75
CA GLN A 97 -8.35 7.85 17.86
C GLN A 97 -9.01 7.36 16.57
N LEU A 98 -9.82 8.18 15.91
CA LEU A 98 -10.46 7.83 14.65
C LEU A 98 -9.43 7.60 13.53
N ASN A 99 -8.40 8.44 13.45
CA ASN A 99 -7.31 8.23 12.50
C ASN A 99 -6.52 6.94 12.83
N MET A 100 -6.33 6.64 14.12
CA MET A 100 -5.71 5.37 14.54
C MET A 100 -6.59 4.16 14.18
N LEU A 101 -7.91 4.25 14.36
CA LEU A 101 -8.84 3.20 13.93
C LEU A 101 -8.72 2.92 12.43
N LYS A 102 -8.73 3.97 11.59
CA LYS A 102 -8.55 3.81 10.13
C LYS A 102 -7.24 3.12 9.79
N PHE A 103 -6.16 3.47 10.48
CA PHE A 103 -4.86 2.83 10.32
C PHE A 103 -4.88 1.37 10.76
N ALA A 104 -5.46 1.06 11.92
CA ALA A 104 -5.60 -0.29 12.45
C ALA A 104 -6.45 -1.20 11.55
N LEU A 105 -7.55 -0.67 11.00
CA LEU A 105 -8.37 -1.38 10.01
C LEU A 105 -7.60 -1.64 8.71
N SER A 106 -6.78 -0.69 8.26
CA SER A 106 -5.92 -0.87 7.08
C SER A 106 -4.85 -1.95 7.30
N LEU A 107 -4.36 -2.08 8.54
CA LEU A 107 -3.42 -3.13 8.93
C LEU A 107 -4.08 -4.46 9.28
N ARG A 108 -5.42 -4.48 9.44
CA ARG A 108 -6.18 -5.64 9.94
C ARG A 108 -5.72 -6.09 11.33
N ALA A 109 -5.35 -5.12 12.18
CA ALA A 109 -4.69 -5.35 13.47
C ALA A 109 -5.49 -6.25 14.42
N TYR A 110 -6.83 -6.15 14.39
CA TYR A 110 -7.73 -6.91 15.27
C TYR A 110 -8.30 -8.18 14.62
N SER A 111 -7.90 -8.50 13.39
CA SER A 111 -8.38 -9.71 12.71
C SER A 111 -8.06 -10.99 13.49
N ALA A 112 -6.87 -11.07 14.08
CA ALA A 112 -6.48 -12.20 14.92
C ALA A 112 -7.35 -12.32 16.19
N THR A 113 -7.71 -11.19 16.81
CA THR A 113 -8.59 -11.15 17.99
C THR A 113 -9.98 -11.67 17.64
N VAL A 114 -10.58 -11.19 16.54
CA VAL A 114 -11.88 -11.67 16.06
C VAL A 114 -11.82 -13.16 15.72
N HIS A 115 -10.73 -13.62 15.07
CA HIS A 115 -10.54 -15.03 14.76
C HIS A 115 -10.40 -15.90 16.02
N SER A 116 -9.78 -15.38 17.09
CA SER A 116 -9.64 -16.13 18.34
C SER A 116 -10.99 -16.51 18.94
N PHE A 117 -12.00 -15.63 18.88
CA PHE A 117 -13.37 -15.96 19.29
C PHE A 117 -14.02 -17.02 18.40
N GLN A 118 -13.77 -17.01 17.09
CA GLN A 118 -14.23 -18.08 16.20
C GLN A 118 -13.60 -19.42 16.58
N GLN A 119 -12.33 -19.43 16.98
CA GLN A 119 -11.66 -20.64 17.41
C GLN A 119 -12.24 -21.15 18.75
N ILE A 120 -12.59 -20.26 19.68
CA ILE A 120 -13.33 -20.63 20.89
C ILE A 120 -14.68 -21.26 20.52
N ALA A 121 -15.45 -20.61 19.64
CA ALA A 121 -16.73 -21.12 19.17
C ALA A 121 -16.61 -22.46 18.42
N SER A 122 -15.48 -22.76 17.79
CA SER A 122 -15.25 -24.06 17.14
C SER A 122 -15.09 -25.21 18.15
N ASN A 123 -14.56 -24.93 19.35
CA ASN A 123 -14.51 -25.89 20.46
C ASN A 123 -15.86 -25.97 21.20
N GLU A 124 -16.68 -24.93 21.08
CA GLU A 124 -18.01 -24.81 21.67
C GLU A 124 -19.10 -24.67 20.60
N PRO A 125 -19.26 -25.63 19.67
CA PRO A 125 -20.10 -25.44 18.49
C PRO A 125 -21.58 -25.19 18.85
N PRO A 126 -22.28 -24.35 18.06
CA PRO A 126 -23.69 -24.06 18.27
C PRO A 126 -24.58 -25.30 18.08
N PRO A 127 -25.83 -25.26 18.57
CA PRO A 127 -26.86 -26.18 18.10
C PRO A 127 -27.08 -26.04 16.58
N SER A 128 -27.57 -27.11 15.94
CA SER A 128 -27.79 -27.14 14.50
C SER A 128 -28.76 -26.05 14.03
N GLY A 129 -28.33 -25.22 13.08
CA GLY A 129 -29.18 -24.21 12.43
C GLY A 129 -29.19 -22.84 13.10
N CYS A 130 -28.44 -22.62 14.18
CA CYS A 130 -28.36 -21.32 14.85
C CYS A 130 -27.26 -20.45 14.21
N SER A 131 -27.57 -19.19 13.88
CA SER A 131 -26.55 -18.20 13.48
C SER A 131 -26.00 -17.36 14.63
N ALA A 132 -26.69 -17.36 15.76
CA ALA A 132 -26.25 -16.88 17.06
C ALA A 132 -26.77 -17.83 18.15
N PHE A 133 -26.10 -17.91 19.30
CA PHE A 133 -26.51 -18.81 20.38
C PHE A 133 -26.00 -18.35 21.74
N PHE A 134 -26.69 -18.79 22.78
CA PHE A 134 -26.27 -18.63 24.17
C PHE A 134 -25.48 -19.86 24.62
N ASN A 135 -24.45 -19.64 25.44
CA ASN A 135 -23.82 -20.67 26.25
C ASN A 135 -24.02 -20.32 27.72
N VAL A 136 -24.69 -21.21 28.45
CA VAL A 136 -24.89 -21.13 29.89
C VAL A 136 -24.31 -22.41 30.49
N HIS A 137 -23.12 -22.31 31.08
CA HIS A 137 -22.43 -23.44 31.72
C HIS A 137 -22.28 -24.69 30.82
N GLY A 138 -21.95 -24.48 29.54
CA GLY A 138 -21.77 -25.56 28.57
C GLY A 138 -23.05 -26.01 27.87
N GLU A 139 -24.22 -25.65 28.40
CA GLU A 139 -25.50 -25.83 27.71
C GLU A 139 -25.69 -24.72 26.68
N LYS A 140 -25.94 -25.11 25.42
CA LYS A 140 -26.01 -24.19 24.29
C LYS A 140 -27.40 -24.21 23.69
N SER A 141 -27.94 -23.03 23.46
CA SER A 141 -29.29 -22.86 22.90
C SER A 141 -29.37 -21.58 22.09
N CYS A 142 -30.07 -21.61 20.96
CA CYS A 142 -30.56 -20.40 20.30
C CYS A 142 -32.07 -20.17 20.55
N ASP A 143 -32.68 -20.98 21.41
CA ASP A 143 -34.04 -20.80 21.88
C ASP A 143 -34.04 -19.86 23.10
N THR A 144 -34.75 -18.75 22.97
CA THR A 144 -34.87 -17.70 24.00
C THR A 144 -35.62 -18.15 25.24
N GLU A 145 -36.47 -19.19 25.14
CA GLU A 145 -37.29 -19.71 26.23
C GLU A 145 -36.51 -20.66 27.14
N LYS A 146 -35.46 -21.31 26.61
CA LYS A 146 -34.63 -22.30 27.32
C LYS A 146 -33.49 -21.71 28.14
N LEU A 147 -33.47 -20.41 28.37
CA LEU A 147 -32.44 -19.76 29.18
C LEU A 147 -32.74 -19.93 30.69
N ALA A 148 -32.74 -21.19 31.16
CA ALA A 148 -32.98 -21.54 32.55
C ALA A 148 -31.70 -21.40 33.40
N ALA A 149 -31.89 -20.95 34.64
CA ALA A 149 -30.85 -20.51 35.56
C ALA A 149 -29.93 -21.67 36.03
N LEU A 150 -28.72 -21.73 35.49
CA LEU A 150 -27.62 -22.51 36.06
C LEU A 150 -26.68 -21.54 36.78
N MET A 151 -26.49 -21.73 38.08
CA MET A 151 -25.81 -20.78 38.98
C MET A 151 -24.28 -20.95 39.06
N GLU A 152 -23.67 -21.76 38.20
CA GLU A 152 -22.21 -21.91 38.19
C GLU A 152 -21.54 -20.96 37.20
N THR A 153 -20.36 -20.45 37.58
CA THR A 153 -19.62 -19.45 36.81
C THR A 153 -18.81 -20.14 35.69
N PRO A 154 -19.17 -19.94 34.40
CA PRO A 154 -18.37 -20.45 33.30
C PRO A 154 -16.98 -19.79 33.29
N TYR A 155 -16.01 -20.48 32.69
CA TYR A 155 -14.68 -19.92 32.51
C TYR A 155 -14.74 -18.74 31.52
N LEU A 156 -14.37 -17.57 32.01
CA LEU A 156 -14.33 -16.34 31.23
C LEU A 156 -12.88 -15.99 30.90
N PHE A 157 -12.64 -15.68 29.64
CA PHE A 157 -11.34 -15.23 29.16
C PHE A 157 -11.15 -13.75 29.46
N LYS A 158 -9.89 -13.32 29.57
CA LYS A 158 -9.56 -11.91 29.77
C LYS A 158 -10.09 -11.01 28.65
N SER A 159 -10.19 -11.54 27.43
CA SER A 159 -10.70 -10.84 26.25
C SER A 159 -12.22 -10.78 26.20
N ASP A 160 -12.95 -11.44 27.10
CA ASP A 160 -14.41 -11.44 27.05
C ASP A 160 -14.99 -10.07 27.37
N HIS A 161 -15.94 -9.63 26.54
CA HIS A 161 -16.64 -8.37 26.73
C HIS A 161 -17.81 -8.57 27.67
N ARG A 162 -17.67 -8.08 28.90
CA ARG A 162 -18.68 -8.17 29.95
C ARG A 162 -19.50 -6.89 30.00
N PHE A 163 -20.82 -7.03 29.99
CA PHE A 163 -21.71 -5.88 30.13
C PHE A 163 -21.59 -5.25 31.54
N PRO A 164 -21.59 -3.91 31.66
CA PRO A 164 -21.50 -3.23 32.96
C PRO A 164 -22.61 -3.67 33.93
N GLY A 165 -22.31 -3.59 35.24
CA GLY A 165 -23.29 -3.91 36.29
C GLY A 165 -23.38 -5.38 36.69
N SER A 166 -22.39 -6.21 36.33
CA SER A 166 -22.32 -7.61 36.73
C SER A 166 -22.11 -7.80 38.23
N ASN A 167 -22.89 -8.67 38.86
CA ASN A 167 -22.67 -9.16 40.23
C ASN A 167 -22.17 -10.62 40.17
N PRO A 168 -21.11 -10.99 40.94
CA PRO A 168 -20.59 -12.36 40.99
C PRO A 168 -21.62 -13.44 41.38
N ASP A 169 -22.70 -13.08 42.08
CA ASP A 169 -23.72 -14.02 42.56
C ASP A 169 -24.80 -14.37 41.51
N ILE A 170 -24.69 -13.83 40.29
CA ILE A 170 -25.68 -13.96 39.22
C ILE A 170 -25.12 -14.87 38.11
N PRO A 171 -25.94 -15.78 37.52
CA PRO A 171 -25.52 -16.63 36.42
C PRO A 171 -24.95 -15.84 35.25
N VAL A 172 -23.85 -16.32 34.67
CA VAL A 172 -23.25 -15.72 33.47
C VAL A 172 -23.85 -16.37 32.22
N VAL A 173 -24.25 -15.52 31.28
CA VAL A 173 -24.74 -15.93 29.97
C VAL A 173 -23.84 -15.34 28.91
N ILE A 174 -23.23 -16.21 28.11
CA ILE A 174 -22.36 -15.83 27.01
C ILE A 174 -23.17 -15.88 25.71
N LEU A 175 -23.32 -14.74 25.04
CA LEU A 175 -23.89 -14.66 23.70
C LEU A 175 -22.77 -14.77 22.67
N TYR A 176 -22.88 -15.76 21.79
CA TYR A 176 -22.09 -15.88 20.58
C TYR A 176 -22.90 -15.32 19.41
N ALA A 177 -22.47 -14.20 18.84
CA ALA A 177 -23.19 -13.57 17.73
C ALA A 177 -22.30 -12.69 16.85
N GLU A 178 -22.81 -12.38 15.65
CA GLU A 178 -22.26 -11.38 14.74
C GLU A 178 -22.97 -10.04 14.96
N ILE A 179 -22.23 -9.03 15.44
CA ILE A 179 -22.75 -7.65 15.59
C ILE A 179 -23.28 -7.17 14.24
N GLY A 180 -24.40 -6.43 14.26
CA GLY A 180 -25.03 -5.90 13.06
C GLY A 180 -26.03 -6.84 12.39
N SER A 181 -26.07 -8.12 12.75
CA SER A 181 -27.11 -9.04 12.29
C SER A 181 -28.45 -8.81 13.00
N SER A 182 -29.55 -9.21 12.35
CA SER A 182 -30.91 -9.10 12.91
C SER A 182 -31.10 -10.01 14.14
N GLU A 183 -30.56 -11.22 14.09
CA GLU A 183 -30.63 -12.19 15.20
C GLU A 183 -29.83 -11.69 16.42
N PHE A 184 -28.66 -11.10 16.19
CA PHE A 184 -27.90 -10.41 17.25
C PHE A 184 -28.75 -9.35 17.94
N THR A 185 -29.43 -8.48 17.18
CA THR A 185 -30.28 -7.42 17.76
C THR A 185 -31.35 -7.99 18.68
N MET A 186 -32.03 -9.07 18.28
CA MET A 186 -33.06 -9.70 19.11
C MET A 186 -32.48 -10.28 20.41
N PHE A 187 -31.38 -11.05 20.32
CA PHE A 187 -30.74 -11.65 21.49
C PHE A 187 -30.08 -10.63 22.41
N HIS A 188 -29.49 -9.59 21.83
CA HIS A 188 -28.89 -8.49 22.57
C HIS A 188 -29.93 -7.76 23.42
N GLN A 189 -31.10 -7.42 22.87
CA GLN A 189 -32.18 -6.77 23.61
C GLN A 189 -32.73 -7.64 24.75
N LEU A 190 -32.87 -8.95 24.52
CA LEU A 190 -33.24 -9.90 25.57
C LEU A 190 -32.21 -9.89 26.71
N MET A 191 -30.92 -9.92 26.37
CA MET A 191 -29.84 -9.94 27.36
C MET A 191 -29.71 -8.62 28.11
N LEU A 192 -29.87 -7.48 27.44
CA LEU A 192 -29.93 -6.17 28.10
C LEU A 192 -31.08 -6.14 29.12
N SER A 193 -32.27 -6.62 28.76
CA SER A 193 -33.38 -6.68 29.73
C SER A 193 -33.07 -7.56 30.92
N LYS A 194 -32.31 -8.66 30.76
CA LYS A 194 -31.94 -9.55 31.89
C LYS A 194 -30.82 -8.95 32.73
N ALA A 195 -29.80 -8.38 32.10
CA ALA A 195 -28.67 -7.74 32.78
C ALA A 195 -29.11 -6.53 33.60
N ASN A 196 -29.93 -5.65 33.03
CA ASN A 196 -30.43 -4.45 33.73
C ASN A 196 -31.35 -4.79 34.91
N LYS A 197 -31.99 -5.96 34.91
CA LYS A 197 -32.79 -6.48 36.04
C LYS A 197 -31.96 -7.23 37.08
N GLY A 198 -30.65 -7.38 36.87
CA GLY A 198 -29.78 -8.18 37.74
C GLY A 198 -30.13 -9.68 37.72
N LEU A 199 -30.58 -10.20 36.57
CA LEU A 199 -30.94 -11.62 36.41
C LEU A 199 -29.87 -12.45 35.73
N ALA A 200 -28.98 -11.82 34.95
CA ALA A 200 -27.88 -12.49 34.26
C ALA A 200 -26.70 -11.54 34.11
N THR A 201 -25.48 -12.05 34.27
CA THR A 201 -24.28 -11.36 33.80
C THR A 201 -24.11 -11.63 32.31
N TYR A 202 -24.23 -10.58 31.50
CA TYR A 202 -24.17 -10.68 30.04
C TYR A 202 -22.72 -10.55 29.53
N VAL A 203 -22.29 -11.52 28.73
CA VAL A 203 -21.01 -11.52 28.02
C VAL A 203 -21.24 -11.68 26.53
N LEU A 204 -20.51 -10.94 25.70
CA LEU A 204 -20.57 -11.05 24.24
C LEU A 204 -19.25 -11.61 23.70
N ARG A 205 -19.33 -12.68 22.89
CA ARG A 205 -18.23 -13.22 22.09
C ARG A 205 -18.60 -13.14 20.61
N HIS A 206 -17.64 -12.77 19.77
CA HIS A 206 -17.86 -12.73 18.33
C HIS A 206 -18.05 -14.14 17.74
N TYR A 207 -19.09 -14.32 16.95
CA TYR A 207 -19.36 -15.57 16.24
C TYR A 207 -19.87 -15.32 14.83
N LEU A 208 -19.32 -16.05 13.87
CA LEU A 208 -19.68 -15.99 12.46
C LEU A 208 -20.14 -17.37 12.03
N ALA A 209 -21.44 -17.53 11.80
CA ALA A 209 -22.03 -18.78 11.36
C ALA A 209 -21.52 -19.20 9.97
N SER A 210 -21.20 -18.22 9.12
CA SER A 210 -20.67 -18.44 7.77
C SER A 210 -19.43 -17.57 7.55
N PRO A 211 -18.24 -18.06 7.94
CA PRO A 211 -16.98 -17.36 7.67
C PRO A 211 -16.73 -17.19 6.17
N SER A 212 -16.02 -16.12 5.80
CA SER A 212 -15.61 -15.90 4.41
C SER A 212 -14.68 -17.02 3.92
N SER A 213 -14.78 -17.37 2.64
CA SER A 213 -13.80 -18.25 1.98
C SER A 213 -12.47 -17.54 1.68
N LEU A 214 -12.48 -16.19 1.68
CA LEU A 214 -11.30 -15.38 1.45
C LEU A 214 -10.44 -15.32 2.71
N ARG A 215 -9.14 -15.11 2.52
CA ARG A 215 -8.18 -14.88 3.62
C ARG A 215 -7.91 -13.39 3.77
N VAL A 216 -7.44 -13.00 4.95
CA VAL A 216 -7.01 -11.63 5.17
C VAL A 216 -5.68 -11.40 4.47
N TYR A 217 -5.62 -10.37 3.63
CA TYR A 217 -4.35 -9.82 3.16
C TYR A 217 -3.73 -9.01 4.29
N LEU A 218 -2.48 -9.33 4.63
CA LEU A 218 -1.75 -8.65 5.69
C LEU A 218 -0.95 -7.49 5.11
N SER A 219 -0.80 -6.45 5.93
CA SER A 219 0.05 -5.29 5.69
C SER A 219 1.10 -5.21 6.80
N GLY A 220 2.08 -4.31 6.66
CA GLY A 220 3.11 -4.09 7.69
C GLY A 220 4.33 -5.01 7.60
N TYR A 221 4.52 -5.69 6.48
CA TYR A 221 5.75 -6.41 6.15
C TYR A 221 6.54 -5.65 5.07
N GLY A 222 7.86 -5.80 5.08
CA GLY A 222 8.75 -5.32 4.03
C GLY A 222 9.13 -6.47 3.09
N VAL A 223 9.33 -6.14 1.81
CA VAL A 223 9.81 -7.08 0.80
C VAL A 223 11.11 -6.54 0.26
N GLU A 224 12.13 -7.40 0.20
CA GLU A 224 13.42 -7.04 -0.37
C GLU A 224 13.74 -7.91 -1.59
N LEU A 225 14.40 -7.31 -2.57
CA LEU A 225 14.99 -8.01 -3.71
C LEU A 225 16.51 -8.03 -3.52
N ALA A 226 17.00 -9.09 -2.88
CA ALA A 226 18.42 -9.23 -2.62
C ALA A 226 19.20 -9.68 -3.87
N ILE A 227 20.24 -8.92 -4.23
CA ILE A 227 21.19 -9.30 -5.27
C ILE A 227 22.14 -10.35 -4.72
N LYS A 228 22.07 -11.58 -5.23
CA LYS A 228 22.90 -12.72 -4.75
C LYS A 228 24.38 -12.63 -5.13
N ASN A 229 24.70 -12.10 -6.31
CA ASN A 229 26.09 -11.98 -6.79
C ASN A 229 26.56 -10.52 -6.65
N GLN A 230 27.09 -10.17 -5.49
CA GLN A 230 27.57 -8.81 -5.19
C GLN A 230 29.04 -8.57 -5.63
N GLU A 231 29.85 -9.63 -5.76
CA GLU A 231 31.30 -9.53 -6.00
C GLU A 231 31.66 -9.23 -7.46
N TYR A 232 30.93 -9.78 -8.44
CA TYR A 232 31.23 -9.60 -9.87
C TYR A 232 30.78 -8.25 -10.44
N LYS A 233 30.13 -7.38 -9.64
CA LYS A 233 29.56 -6.10 -10.12
C LYS A 233 30.05 -4.86 -9.37
N ALA A 234 30.75 -5.00 -8.25
CA ALA A 234 31.13 -3.85 -7.40
C ALA A 234 32.64 -3.56 -7.39
N LYS A 235 33.46 -4.43 -8.02
CA LYS A 235 34.92 -4.33 -8.02
C LYS A 235 35.48 -4.80 -9.35
N ASP A 236 35.31 -4.01 -10.39
CA ASP A 236 36.17 -4.13 -11.57
C ASP A 236 36.95 -2.83 -11.76
N ASP A 237 38.11 -2.76 -11.11
CA ASP A 237 39.11 -1.70 -11.28
C ASP A 237 40.03 -1.98 -12.49
N THR A 238 39.77 -3.01 -13.28
CA THR A 238 40.48 -3.15 -14.55
C THR A 238 39.95 -2.09 -15.51
N GLN A 239 40.84 -1.39 -16.21
CA GLN A 239 40.44 -0.74 -17.46
C GLN A 239 40.01 -1.85 -18.41
N VAL A 240 38.75 -2.25 -18.34
CA VAL A 240 38.15 -3.12 -19.33
C VAL A 240 38.10 -2.27 -20.58
N GLN A 241 39.05 -2.46 -21.51
CA GLN A 241 38.75 -2.28 -22.92
C GLN A 241 37.51 -3.14 -23.13
N GLY A 242 36.34 -2.48 -23.22
CA GLY A 242 35.04 -3.11 -23.07
C GLY A 242 35.02 -4.44 -23.77
N ALA A 243 34.87 -5.52 -23.01
CA ALA A 243 34.65 -6.83 -23.58
C ALA A 243 33.46 -6.66 -24.52
N GLU A 244 33.71 -6.85 -25.82
CA GLU A 244 32.68 -6.78 -26.85
C GLU A 244 31.57 -7.74 -26.44
N VAL A 245 30.51 -7.19 -25.89
CA VAL A 245 29.24 -7.89 -25.81
C VAL A 245 28.89 -8.12 -27.26
N ASN A 246 29.09 -9.35 -27.73
CA ASN A 246 28.63 -9.84 -29.02
C ASN A 246 27.09 -9.79 -29.08
N ALA A 247 26.57 -8.58 -29.14
CA ALA A 247 25.23 -8.24 -29.60
C ALA A 247 25.23 -7.93 -31.10
N THR A 248 26.25 -8.42 -31.83
CA THR A 248 26.14 -8.72 -33.24
C THR A 248 25.21 -9.92 -33.37
N LEU A 249 23.95 -9.67 -33.70
CA LEU A 249 23.12 -10.45 -34.65
C LEU A 249 21.73 -9.78 -34.76
N MET A 250 21.70 -8.53 -35.22
CA MET A 250 20.60 -7.99 -36.01
C MET A 250 21.27 -7.25 -37.17
N GLY A 251 20.90 -7.60 -38.40
CA GLY A 251 21.69 -7.36 -39.61
C GLY A 251 22.06 -5.90 -39.80
N GLU A 252 23.30 -5.64 -40.24
CA GLU A 252 23.84 -4.30 -40.55
C GLU A 252 23.02 -3.49 -41.57
N ASN A 253 22.00 -4.09 -42.19
CA ASN A 253 21.13 -3.48 -43.19
C ASN A 253 19.65 -3.42 -42.78
N ASP A 254 19.31 -3.56 -41.50
CA ASP A 254 17.91 -3.49 -41.06
C ASP A 254 17.47 -2.01 -40.87
N PRO A 255 16.50 -1.50 -41.66
CA PRO A 255 16.00 -0.12 -41.53
C PRO A 255 15.25 0.14 -40.22
N VAL A 256 15.02 -0.89 -39.40
CA VAL A 256 14.30 -0.83 -38.12
C VAL A 256 15.23 -1.04 -36.90
N ASP A 257 16.53 -0.75 -37.03
CA ASP A 257 17.50 -0.69 -35.90
C ASP A 257 17.14 0.48 -34.96
N GLU A 258 16.11 0.30 -34.12
CA GLU A 258 15.61 1.28 -33.15
C GLU A 258 16.15 1.01 -31.74
N VAL A 259 16.74 2.03 -31.11
CA VAL A 259 17.17 1.98 -29.70
C VAL A 259 16.72 3.26 -29.00
N GLN A 260 15.90 3.15 -27.95
CA GLN A 260 15.38 4.28 -27.15
C GLN A 260 14.73 5.39 -28.00
N GLY A 261 13.96 5.02 -29.03
CA GLY A 261 13.29 5.97 -29.94
C GLY A 261 14.16 6.51 -31.08
N PHE A 262 15.44 6.10 -31.18
CA PHE A 262 16.33 6.48 -32.28
C PHE A 262 16.42 5.36 -33.32
N LEU A 263 16.05 5.65 -34.57
CA LEU A 263 16.20 4.75 -35.72
C LEU A 263 17.61 4.85 -36.30
N PHE A 264 18.55 4.10 -35.72
CA PHE A 264 19.96 4.07 -36.13
C PHE A 264 20.15 3.59 -37.57
N GLY A 265 19.26 2.73 -38.08
CA GLY A 265 19.24 2.34 -39.49
C GLY A 265 19.14 3.56 -40.42
N LYS A 266 18.16 4.45 -40.17
CA LYS A 266 17.98 5.69 -40.94
C LYS A 266 19.06 6.73 -40.68
N LEU A 267 19.50 6.88 -39.43
CA LEU A 267 20.52 7.87 -39.06
C LEU A 267 21.87 7.58 -39.75
N LYS A 268 22.25 6.30 -39.86
CA LYS A 268 23.46 5.87 -40.59
C LYS A 268 23.37 6.15 -42.09
N THR A 269 22.16 6.07 -42.68
CA THR A 269 21.94 6.41 -44.10
C THR A 269 21.99 7.92 -44.36
N LEU A 270 21.45 8.72 -43.44
CA LEU A 270 21.38 10.18 -43.58
C LEU A 270 22.70 10.89 -43.25
N TYR A 271 23.48 10.34 -42.32
CA TYR A 271 24.74 10.94 -41.85
C TYR A 271 25.88 9.90 -41.89
N PRO A 272 26.31 9.49 -43.10
CA PRO A 272 27.36 8.48 -43.26
C PRO A 272 28.72 8.94 -42.70
N GLU A 273 28.98 10.24 -42.63
CA GLU A 273 30.20 10.81 -42.02
C GLU A 273 30.25 10.67 -40.49
N LEU A 274 29.11 10.50 -39.81
CA LEU A 274 29.01 10.36 -38.35
C LEU A 274 28.89 8.89 -37.91
N LYS A 275 29.21 7.92 -38.79
CA LYS A 275 28.97 6.49 -38.56
C LYS A 275 29.58 5.98 -37.24
N GLU A 276 30.82 6.36 -36.94
CA GLU A 276 31.49 5.93 -35.70
C GLU A 276 30.89 6.58 -34.45
N GLN A 277 30.47 7.85 -34.53
CA GLN A 277 29.80 8.53 -33.42
C GLN A 277 28.39 7.98 -33.17
N LEU A 278 27.67 7.60 -34.22
CA LEU A 278 26.38 6.93 -34.11
C LEU A 278 26.52 5.51 -33.52
N LYS A 279 27.63 4.83 -33.82
CA LYS A 279 27.96 3.53 -33.21
C LYS A 279 28.23 3.68 -31.72
N GLU A 280 29.00 4.70 -31.32
CA GLU A 280 29.28 5.01 -29.92
C GLU A 280 28.03 5.45 -29.16
N LEU A 281 27.18 6.30 -29.74
CA LEU A 281 25.90 6.71 -29.15
C LEU A 281 24.97 5.51 -28.96
N ARG A 282 24.86 4.63 -29.97
CA ARG A 282 24.06 3.40 -29.88
C ARG A 282 24.58 2.50 -28.75
N LYS A 283 25.90 2.32 -28.67
CA LYS A 283 26.56 1.57 -27.60
C LYS A 283 26.24 2.16 -26.24
N HIS A 284 26.39 3.48 -26.07
CA HIS A 284 26.04 4.18 -24.83
C HIS A 284 24.56 4.02 -24.47
N LEU A 285 23.65 4.10 -25.43
CA LEU A 285 22.21 3.88 -25.18
C LEU A 285 21.95 2.46 -24.69
N VAL A 286 22.50 1.45 -25.36
CA VAL A 286 22.36 0.04 -24.97
C VAL A 286 22.98 -0.25 -23.60
N GLU A 287 24.18 0.29 -23.34
CA GLU A 287 24.87 0.16 -22.05
C GLU A 287 24.11 0.86 -20.92
N SER A 288 23.53 2.04 -21.20
CA SER A 288 22.66 2.76 -20.27
C SER A 288 21.31 2.07 -20.04
N THR A 289 20.89 1.16 -20.93
CA THR A 289 19.65 0.38 -20.75
C THR A 289 19.86 -0.83 -19.84
N ASN A 290 21.09 -1.20 -19.52
CA ASN A 290 21.36 -2.26 -18.55
C ASN A 290 21.27 -1.65 -17.14
N GLU A 291 20.11 -1.78 -16.51
CA GLU A 291 19.65 -1.13 -15.25
C GLU A 291 20.53 -1.34 -13.99
N MET A 292 21.71 -1.95 -14.11
CA MET A 292 22.65 -2.18 -13.01
C MET A 292 24.10 -2.06 -13.51
N ALA A 293 24.48 -0.89 -14.01
CA ALA A 293 25.87 -0.58 -14.29
C ALA A 293 26.70 -0.65 -12.99
N PRO A 294 27.88 -1.31 -12.98
CA PRO A 294 28.80 -1.34 -11.84
C PRO A 294 29.11 0.07 -11.32
N LEU A 295 28.99 0.27 -10.00
CA LEU A 295 29.50 1.49 -9.36
C LEU A 295 31.02 1.41 -9.27
N LYS A 296 31.71 2.49 -9.65
CA LYS A 296 33.15 2.59 -9.50
C LYS A 296 33.51 2.82 -8.03
N VAL A 297 34.68 2.34 -7.60
CA VAL A 297 35.09 2.36 -6.18
C VAL A 297 35.07 3.76 -5.57
N TRP A 298 35.49 4.79 -6.31
CA TRP A 298 35.45 6.18 -5.84
C TRP A 298 34.02 6.74 -5.72
N GLN A 299 33.09 6.29 -6.57
CA GLN A 299 31.69 6.73 -6.52
C GLN A 299 30.99 6.25 -5.25
N MET A 300 31.45 5.13 -4.66
CA MET A 300 30.91 4.60 -3.41
C MET A 300 31.34 5.39 -2.17
N GLN A 301 32.50 6.08 -2.20
CA GLN A 301 33.01 6.81 -1.03
C GLN A 301 32.11 7.99 -0.64
N ASP A 302 31.64 8.76 -1.63
CA ASP A 302 30.83 9.97 -1.39
C ASP A 302 29.32 9.74 -1.58
N LEU A 303 28.90 8.51 -1.89
CA LEU A 303 27.52 8.20 -2.25
C LEU A 303 26.52 8.59 -1.15
N SER A 304 26.85 8.30 0.11
CA SER A 304 25.99 8.64 1.26
C SER A 304 25.87 10.15 1.44
N PHE A 305 26.98 10.89 1.28
CA PHE A 305 27.02 12.34 1.36
C PHE A 305 26.20 12.98 0.23
N GLN A 306 26.39 12.54 -1.01
CA GLN A 306 25.65 13.05 -2.17
C GLN A 306 24.16 12.74 -2.08
N THR A 307 23.80 11.55 -1.59
CA THR A 307 22.40 11.17 -1.33
C THR A 307 21.77 12.10 -0.29
N ALA A 308 22.45 12.35 0.82
CA ALA A 308 21.98 13.27 1.86
C ALA A 308 21.84 14.71 1.33
N ALA A 309 22.85 15.19 0.60
CA ALA A 309 22.82 16.51 -0.03
C ALA A 309 21.63 16.66 -1.01
N ARG A 310 21.35 15.63 -1.80
CA ARG A 310 20.20 15.62 -2.73
C ARG A 310 18.86 15.68 -1.99
N ILE A 311 18.72 14.98 -0.87
CA ILE A 311 17.50 15.03 -0.05
C ILE A 311 17.32 16.43 0.56
N LEU A 312 18.40 17.04 1.05
CA LEU A 312 18.38 18.38 1.65
C LEU A 312 18.16 19.50 0.61
N ALA A 313 18.62 19.30 -0.63
CA ALA A 313 18.43 20.24 -1.72
C ALA A 313 17.03 20.17 -2.35
N ALA A 314 16.27 19.11 -2.09
CA ALA A 314 14.89 18.99 -2.55
C ALA A 314 13.97 19.98 -1.81
N PRO A 315 12.88 20.46 -2.43
CA PRO A 315 11.86 21.23 -1.74
C PRO A 315 11.36 20.48 -0.50
N SER A 316 11.06 21.20 0.59
CA SER A 316 10.63 20.58 1.85
C SER A 316 9.37 19.70 1.71
N SER A 317 8.50 19.98 0.74
CA SER A 317 7.34 19.16 0.40
C SER A 317 7.70 17.78 -0.18
N ASP A 318 8.87 17.67 -0.82
CA ASP A 318 9.27 16.51 -1.61
C ASP A 318 10.42 15.73 -0.98
N ALA A 319 11.11 16.30 0.01
CA ALA A 319 12.28 15.69 0.65
C ALA A 319 12.04 14.25 1.13
N LEU A 320 10.88 13.96 1.73
CA LEU A 320 10.51 12.60 2.16
C LEU A 320 10.23 11.66 0.98
N ASN A 321 9.65 12.16 -0.11
CA ASN A 321 9.41 11.38 -1.33
C ASN A 321 10.74 11.02 -2.01
N VAL A 322 11.68 11.97 -2.05
CA VAL A 322 13.04 11.76 -2.57
C VAL A 322 13.79 10.74 -1.70
N MET A 323 13.71 10.87 -0.37
CA MET A 323 14.31 9.90 0.55
C MET A 323 13.73 8.49 0.36
N ARG A 324 12.41 8.37 0.20
CA ARG A 324 11.73 7.09 -0.06
C ARG A 324 12.18 6.47 -1.39
N ASP A 325 12.20 7.25 -2.47
CA ASP A 325 12.62 6.75 -3.79
C ASP A 325 14.07 6.26 -3.79
N LEU A 326 14.98 7.05 -3.21
CA LEU A 326 16.40 6.69 -3.12
C LEU A 326 16.63 5.46 -2.26
N SER A 327 15.91 5.30 -1.14
CA SER A 327 16.06 4.14 -0.25
C SER A 327 15.44 2.85 -0.81
N GLN A 328 14.28 2.94 -1.47
CA GLN A 328 13.56 1.77 -1.99
C GLN A 328 14.13 1.26 -3.33
N ASN A 329 14.69 2.16 -4.14
CA ASN A 329 15.19 1.83 -5.48
C ASN A 329 16.72 1.80 -5.57
N PHE A 330 17.42 1.70 -4.44
CA PHE A 330 18.84 1.39 -4.42
C PHE A 330 19.03 -0.11 -4.71
N PRO A 331 19.93 -0.53 -5.65
CA PRO A 331 21.01 0.25 -6.29
C PRO A 331 20.68 0.88 -7.65
N THR A 332 19.49 0.72 -8.21
CA THR A 332 19.12 1.26 -9.54
C THR A 332 19.29 2.78 -9.64
N LYS A 333 19.06 3.52 -8.55
CA LYS A 333 19.20 4.98 -8.49
C LYS A 333 20.61 5.48 -8.13
N SER A 334 21.56 4.57 -7.93
CA SER A 334 22.92 4.91 -7.48
C SER A 334 23.69 5.80 -8.47
N SER A 335 23.50 5.61 -9.78
CA SER A 335 24.07 6.45 -10.84
C SER A 335 23.44 7.83 -10.93
N ILE A 336 22.15 7.97 -10.58
CA ILE A 336 21.39 9.23 -10.63
C ILE A 336 21.71 10.12 -9.41
N ALA A 337 22.03 9.51 -8.27
CA ALA A 337 22.53 10.22 -7.09
C ALA A 337 23.88 10.92 -7.35
N LEU A 338 24.64 10.46 -8.35
CA LEU A 338 25.97 10.94 -8.72
C LEU A 338 25.97 12.03 -9.81
N LEU A 339 24.81 12.48 -10.29
CA LEU A 339 24.74 13.62 -11.22
C LEU A 339 25.08 14.90 -10.44
N PRO A 340 26.23 15.55 -10.70
CA PRO A 340 26.50 16.85 -10.10
C PRO A 340 25.41 17.82 -10.56
N CYS A 341 25.00 18.68 -9.62
CA CYS A 341 24.12 19.81 -9.88
C CYS A 341 24.76 20.72 -10.94
N LEU A 342 24.51 20.45 -12.22
CA LEU A 342 24.89 21.31 -13.34
C LEU A 342 23.83 22.39 -13.62
N THR A 343 22.82 22.51 -12.76
CA THR A 343 21.69 23.44 -12.94
C THR A 343 21.79 24.67 -12.04
N LEU A 344 22.94 25.33 -11.99
CA LEU A 344 23.05 26.71 -11.47
C LEU A 344 24.17 27.50 -12.18
N LEU A 345 24.20 27.50 -13.51
CA LEU A 345 24.87 28.57 -14.25
C LEU A 345 23.96 29.03 -15.40
N PRO A 346 23.62 30.33 -15.50
CA PRO A 346 22.92 30.85 -16.68
C PRO A 346 23.92 30.82 -17.85
N ILE A 347 23.81 29.82 -18.72
CA ILE A 347 24.60 29.77 -19.95
C ILE A 347 24.03 30.80 -20.91
N ASN A 348 24.67 31.96 -20.97
CA ASN A 348 24.43 32.95 -22.02
C ASN A 348 25.14 32.45 -23.28
N ILE A 349 24.38 31.85 -24.19
CA ILE A 349 24.85 31.31 -25.47
C ILE A 349 25.10 32.48 -26.42
N PHE A 350 26.19 33.24 -26.27
CA PHE A 350 26.74 34.13 -27.31
C PHE A 350 28.13 34.63 -26.87
N SER A 351 29.14 33.76 -26.93
CA SER A 351 30.56 34.11 -27.15
C SER A 351 31.44 32.90 -26.82
N LEU A 352 31.57 31.97 -27.76
CA LEU A 352 32.62 30.97 -27.74
C LEU A 352 33.61 31.32 -28.86
N SER A 353 34.61 32.14 -28.53
CA SER A 353 35.85 32.20 -29.31
C SER A 353 36.88 31.28 -28.67
N SER A 354 37.36 30.35 -29.49
CA SER A 354 38.61 29.56 -29.55
C SER A 354 39.69 29.52 -28.44
N SER A 355 39.46 29.96 -27.20
CA SER A 355 40.54 30.04 -26.18
C SER A 355 40.31 29.28 -24.87
N LEU A 356 39.46 28.24 -24.86
CA LEU A 356 39.21 27.41 -23.66
C LEU A 356 39.48 25.92 -23.91
N ARG A 357 40.72 25.62 -24.31
CA ARG A 357 41.24 24.23 -24.33
C ARG A 357 42.19 23.93 -23.15
N GLU A 358 42.32 24.86 -22.19
CA GLU A 358 43.25 24.74 -21.05
C GLU A 358 42.58 24.75 -19.65
N LEU A 359 41.26 24.56 -19.54
CA LEU A 359 40.58 24.43 -18.23
C LEU A 359 39.93 23.05 -18.03
N TRP A 360 40.63 21.99 -18.44
CA TRP A 360 40.28 20.60 -18.09
C TRP A 360 41.09 20.03 -16.91
N ASP A 361 41.91 20.85 -16.25
CA ASP A 361 42.54 20.49 -14.97
C ASP A 361 42.13 21.52 -13.93
N CYS A 362 41.15 21.19 -13.09
CA CYS A 362 40.90 21.93 -11.86
C CYS A 362 40.73 20.95 -10.69
N SER A 363 41.91 20.56 -10.22
CA SER A 363 42.34 20.30 -8.85
C SER A 363 41.28 20.22 -7.74
N LEU A 364 41.39 19.12 -6.99
CA LEU A 364 40.71 18.73 -5.76
C LEU A 364 41.28 19.45 -4.50
N GLU A 365 41.89 20.62 -4.61
CA GLU A 365 42.77 21.15 -3.54
C GLU A 365 42.41 22.52 -2.94
N THR A 366 41.24 23.11 -3.26
CA THR A 366 40.91 24.47 -2.77
C THR A 366 39.60 24.59 -1.99
N LEU A 367 39.27 23.58 -1.15
CA LEU A 367 38.19 23.69 -0.16
C LEU A 367 38.57 23.20 1.26
N LEU A 368 39.88 23.11 1.57
CA LEU A 368 40.38 22.77 2.91
C LEU A 368 41.08 23.93 3.65
N SER A 369 40.94 25.19 3.21
CA SER A 369 41.67 26.32 3.83
C SER A 369 40.79 27.50 4.27
N SER A 370 39.51 27.31 4.60
CA SER A 370 38.68 28.42 5.08
C SER A 370 37.53 27.95 5.96
N SER A 371 37.84 27.59 7.20
CA SER A 371 36.94 27.70 8.37
C SER A 371 37.59 27.04 9.61
N MET A 372 38.76 27.56 10.00
CA MET A 372 39.14 27.64 11.41
C MET A 372 39.17 29.14 11.76
N ASP A 373 38.77 29.44 12.99
CA ASP A 373 38.69 30.77 13.64
C ASP A 373 37.37 31.53 13.47
N TYR A 374 36.44 31.36 14.42
CA TYR A 374 36.33 32.22 15.61
C TYR A 374 35.18 31.73 16.52
N THR A 375 35.51 31.54 17.80
CA THR A 375 34.68 31.53 19.05
C THR A 375 33.21 31.13 19.01
#